data_AF-A0A077ZLY7-F1
#
_entry.id   AF-A0A077ZLY7-F1
#
_cell.length_a   1.000
_cell.length_b   1.000
_cell.length_c   1.000
_cell.angle_alpha   90.00
_cell.angle_beta   90.00
_cell.angle_gamma   90.00
#
_symmetry.space_group_name_H-M   'P 1'
#
loop_
_entity.id
_entity.type
_entity.pdbx_description
1 polymer ?
#
loop_
_entity_poly.entity_id
_entity_poly.type
_entity_poly.pdbx_seq_one_letter_code
_entity_poly.pdbx_strand_id
1 'polypeptide(L)'
;VVFSASIKSDVATAFVRTIKLTNEVAHISVGGIYTVLRTKAAISTEELGEQYCMIGPYNESMVKLEVEMLEPETSSMRSTLESMRAQGVKVIFGRWLIDGYPKVVLFDIGTSAWRLDNWKKELWDSCHVGIPWQDHESNDAVIFGFLVAWFLQEVIFCFSPPVFPPSSLGAV
;
A
#
# COMPACT_ATOMS: atom_id res chain seq x y z
N VAL A 1 10.93 12.12 -8.03
CA VAL A 1 12.34 12.26 -7.60
C VAL A 1 12.59 11.24 -6.51
N VAL A 2 13.61 10.38 -6.67
CA VAL A 2 14.03 9.35 -5.70
C VAL A 2 14.81 10.04 -4.58
N PHE A 3 14.41 9.88 -3.31
CA PHE A 3 15.24 10.33 -2.19
C PHE A 3 15.56 9.17 -1.25
N SER A 4 16.81 8.75 -1.31
CA SER A 4 17.53 8.08 -0.24
C SER A 4 17.74 9.07 0.90
N ALA A 5 17.27 8.74 2.10
CA ALA A 5 17.76 9.37 3.32
C ALA A 5 17.89 8.31 4.41
N SER A 6 19.15 8.15 4.82
CA SER A 6 19.64 7.44 6.00
C SER A 6 19.04 8.03 7.29
N ILE A 7 18.56 7.18 8.21
CA ILE A 7 18.70 7.31 9.69
C ILE A 7 18.05 6.09 10.38
N LYS A 8 18.75 5.63 11.43
CA LYS A 8 18.49 4.55 12.39
C LYS A 8 17.11 4.69 13.06
N SER A 9 16.39 3.67 13.53
CA SER A 9 16.76 2.37 14.10
C SER A 9 15.66 1.34 13.83
N ASP A 10 16.09 0.24 13.20
CA ASP A 10 15.59 -1.14 13.22
C ASP A 10 14.08 -1.41 13.14
N VAL A 11 13.76 -2.21 12.12
CA VAL A 11 12.49 -2.86 11.72
C VAL A 11 11.35 -1.98 11.20
N ALA A 12 11.04 -0.80 11.75
CA ALA A 12 9.95 0.03 11.21
C ALA A 12 10.33 0.78 9.90
N THR A 13 11.61 1.12 9.73
CA THR A 13 12.08 1.93 8.59
C THR A 13 12.43 1.12 7.34
N ALA A 14 12.59 -0.22 7.44
CA ALA A 14 12.99 -1.05 6.31
C ALA A 14 11.91 -1.14 5.22
N PHE A 15 10.63 -1.10 5.60
CA PHE A 15 9.51 -1.23 4.66
C PHE A 15 8.83 0.11 4.33
N VAL A 16 8.88 1.08 5.25
CA VAL A 16 8.40 2.47 5.02
C VAL A 16 9.28 3.25 4.04
N ARG A 17 10.42 2.69 3.58
CA ARG A 17 11.28 3.30 2.56
C ARG A 17 10.64 3.48 1.17
N THR A 18 9.41 3.01 0.93
CA THR A 18 8.73 3.19 -0.37
C THR A 18 7.49 4.11 -0.32
N ILE A 19 7.08 4.64 0.84
CA ILE A 19 5.87 5.49 0.93
C ILE A 19 6.26 6.89 1.41
N LYS A 20 6.70 7.74 0.47
CA LYS A 20 6.60 9.20 0.65
C LYS A 20 5.43 9.71 -0.17
N LEU A 21 4.33 9.95 0.55
CA LEU A 21 3.15 10.69 0.12
C LEU A 21 3.58 12.10 -0.31
N THR A 22 3.58 12.37 -1.62
CA THR A 22 3.45 13.74 -2.11
C THR A 22 2.01 13.97 -2.49
N ASN A 23 1.38 14.95 -1.84
CA ASN A 23 0.10 15.53 -2.23
C ASN A 23 0.17 16.30 -3.57
N GLU A 24 1.13 15.97 -4.43
CA GLU A 24 1.34 16.56 -5.77
C GLU A 24 1.17 15.50 -6.88
N VAL A 25 0.39 14.44 -6.61
CA VAL A 25 0.14 13.37 -7.58
C VAL A 25 -1.18 13.59 -8.36
N ALA A 26 -1.83 14.73 -8.15
CA ALA A 26 -3.05 15.09 -8.86
C ALA A 26 -2.84 15.53 -10.33
N HIS A 27 -1.59 15.62 -10.81
CA HIS A 27 -1.28 15.83 -12.23
C HIS A 27 -0.53 14.63 -12.85
N ILE A 28 -1.02 13.40 -12.62
CA ILE A 28 -0.69 12.27 -13.50
C ILE A 28 -1.64 12.31 -14.70
N SER A 29 -1.40 13.27 -15.60
CA SER A 29 -1.90 13.23 -16.97
C SER A 29 -0.78 13.51 -17.97
N VAL A 30 0.47 13.32 -17.57
CA VAL A 30 1.63 13.48 -18.46
C VAL A 30 2.53 12.27 -18.24
N GLY A 31 2.84 11.51 -19.29
CA GLY A 31 3.50 10.18 -19.30
C GLY A 31 4.90 10.06 -18.66
N GLY A 32 5.27 10.93 -17.73
CA GLY A 32 6.53 10.92 -17.00
C GLY A 32 6.56 9.93 -15.84
N ILE A 33 5.55 9.90 -14.97
CA ILE A 33 5.62 9.08 -13.75
C ILE A 33 5.71 7.59 -14.06
N TYR A 34 4.98 7.14 -15.07
CA TYR A 34 5.00 5.76 -15.53
C TYR A 34 6.42 5.36 -15.98
N THR A 35 7.05 6.22 -16.78
CA THR A 35 8.43 6.06 -17.24
C THR A 35 9.42 6.08 -16.07
N VAL A 36 9.23 6.99 -15.11
CA VAL A 36 10.08 7.06 -13.90
C VAL A 36 9.93 5.79 -13.08
N LEU A 37 8.70 5.36 -12.79
CA LEU A 37 8.44 4.15 -12.02
C LEU A 37 9.00 2.92 -12.73
N ARG A 38 8.82 2.79 -14.04
CA ARG A 38 9.37 1.69 -14.84
C ARG A 38 10.91 1.63 -14.75
N THR A 39 11.58 2.76 -14.98
CA THR A 39 13.05 2.82 -14.93
C THR A 39 13.62 2.62 -13.51
N LYS A 40 12.91 3.09 -12.48
CA LYS A 40 13.33 2.92 -11.08
C LYS A 40 12.99 1.56 -10.50
N ALA A 41 11.88 0.95 -10.92
CA ALA A 41 11.48 -0.38 -10.50
C ALA A 41 12.51 -1.43 -10.95
N ALA A 42 13.01 -1.33 -12.19
CA ALA A 42 14.04 -2.23 -12.70
C ALA A 42 15.28 -2.25 -11.79
N ILE A 43 15.81 -1.05 -11.47
CA ILE A 43 16.97 -0.89 -10.58
C ILE A 43 16.64 -1.36 -9.15
N SER A 44 15.46 -1.03 -8.64
CA SER A 44 15.08 -1.34 -7.26
C SER A 44 14.88 -2.85 -7.05
N THR A 45 14.32 -3.56 -8.04
CA THR A 45 14.21 -5.02 -7.97
C THR A 45 15.57 -5.69 -8.14
N GLU A 46 16.50 -5.11 -8.89
CA GLU A 46 17.87 -5.63 -8.96
C GLU A 46 18.57 -5.55 -7.59
N GLU A 47 18.39 -4.45 -6.85
CA GLU A 47 19.03 -4.24 -5.54
C GLU A 47 18.34 -4.98 -4.39
N LEU A 48 17.01 -5.01 -4.36
CA LEU A 48 16.21 -5.51 -3.23
C LEU A 48 15.51 -6.85 -3.51
N GLY A 49 15.45 -7.28 -4.77
CA GLY A 49 14.80 -8.50 -5.20
C GLY A 49 13.38 -8.66 -4.66
N GLU A 50 13.15 -9.79 -4.01
CA GLU A 50 11.84 -10.20 -3.49
C GLU A 50 11.34 -9.37 -2.30
N GLN A 51 12.20 -8.51 -1.72
CA GLN A 51 11.83 -7.57 -0.66
C GLN A 51 11.23 -6.26 -1.21
N TYR A 52 11.31 -6.03 -2.52
CA TYR A 52 10.71 -4.88 -3.16
C TYR A 52 9.26 -5.17 -3.57
N CYS A 53 8.35 -4.31 -3.10
CA CYS A 53 6.95 -4.32 -3.48
C CYS A 53 6.48 -2.90 -3.73
N MET A 54 5.85 -2.69 -4.88
CA MET A 54 5.23 -1.43 -5.23
C MET A 54 3.77 -1.43 -4.76
N ILE A 55 3.26 -0.27 -4.40
CA ILE A 55 1.88 -0.09 -3.94
C ILE A 55 1.25 1.03 -4.75
N GLY A 56 0.02 0.83 -5.22
CA GLY A 56 -0.65 1.82 -6.05
C GLY A 56 -2.17 1.64 -6.13
N PRO A 57 -2.86 2.58 -6.80
CA PRO A 57 -4.28 2.44 -7.08
C PRO A 57 -4.53 1.36 -8.14
N TYR A 58 -5.61 0.61 -7.96
CA TYR A 58 -6.09 -0.36 -8.95
C TYR A 58 -6.80 0.35 -10.10
N ASN A 59 -6.36 0.09 -11.32
CA ASN A 59 -7.06 0.47 -12.54
C ASN A 59 -7.29 -0.78 -13.40
N GLU A 60 -8.55 -1.15 -13.60
CA GLU A 60 -8.91 -2.40 -14.27
C GLU A 60 -8.33 -2.53 -15.67
N SER A 61 -8.36 -1.46 -16.47
CA SER A 61 -7.88 -1.46 -17.85
C SER A 61 -6.37 -1.66 -17.93
N MET A 62 -5.61 -1.04 -17.01
CA MET A 62 -4.15 -1.14 -16.97
C MET A 62 -3.70 -2.49 -16.40
N VAL A 63 -4.34 -2.95 -15.32
CA VAL A 63 -4.00 -4.21 -14.65
C VAL A 63 -4.12 -5.39 -15.61
N LYS A 64 -5.19 -5.46 -16.40
CA LYS A 64 -5.41 -6.57 -17.36
C LYS A 64 -4.31 -6.67 -18.43
N LEU A 65 -3.66 -5.57 -18.75
CA LEU A 65 -2.64 -5.52 -19.81
C LEU A 65 -1.22 -5.66 -19.26
N GLU A 66 -0.98 -5.07 -18.09
CA GLU A 66 0.38 -4.87 -17.60
C GLU A 66 0.70 -5.65 -16.33
N VAL A 67 -0.29 -6.22 -15.63
CA VAL A 67 -0.05 -6.89 -14.35
C VAL A 67 -0.46 -8.34 -14.44
N GLU A 68 0.47 -9.23 -14.14
CA GLU A 68 0.16 -10.63 -13.88
C GLU A 68 -0.39 -10.75 -12.46
N MET A 69 -1.68 -11.09 -12.36
CA MET A 69 -2.32 -11.32 -11.07
C MET A 69 -1.85 -12.63 -10.47
N LEU A 70 -1.34 -12.57 -9.24
CA LEU A 70 -0.79 -13.71 -8.50
C LEU A 70 -1.30 -13.67 -7.06
N GLU A 71 -1.17 -14.79 -6.36
CA GLU A 71 -1.34 -14.80 -4.91
C GLU A 71 0.03 -14.66 -4.23
N PRO A 72 0.11 -13.92 -3.11
CA PRO A 72 1.38 -13.64 -2.46
C PRO A 72 2.02 -14.91 -1.90
N GLU A 73 3.33 -15.03 -2.04
CA GLU A 73 4.09 -16.20 -1.60
C GLU A 73 4.15 -16.29 -0.06
N THR A 74 4.47 -15.17 0.59
CA THR A 74 4.61 -15.06 2.04
C THR A 74 3.27 -15.18 2.77
N SER A 75 3.22 -16.00 3.83
CA SER A 75 2.06 -16.18 4.69
C SER A 75 1.54 -14.86 5.26
N SER A 76 2.45 -13.97 5.68
CA SER A 76 2.08 -12.66 6.23
C SER A 76 1.35 -11.78 5.23
N MET A 77 1.87 -11.68 4.01
CA MET A 77 1.23 -10.94 2.94
C MET A 77 -0.14 -11.54 2.60
N ARG A 78 -0.23 -12.87 2.49
CA ARG A 78 -1.50 -13.56 2.22
C ARG A 78 -2.55 -13.27 3.29
N SER A 79 -2.19 -13.42 4.56
CA SER A 79 -3.07 -13.16 5.69
C SER A 79 -3.53 -11.70 5.74
N THR A 80 -2.64 -10.75 5.47
CA THR A 80 -3.00 -9.33 5.38
C THR A 80 -3.99 -9.07 4.25
N LEU A 81 -3.73 -9.58 3.04
CA LEU A 81 -4.63 -9.37 1.91
C LEU A 81 -5.98 -10.03 2.13
N GLU A 82 -6.02 -11.23 2.69
CA GLU A 82 -7.26 -11.91 3.07
C GLU A 82 -8.04 -11.13 4.14
N SER A 83 -7.36 -10.62 5.16
CA SER A 83 -7.95 -9.76 6.21
C SER A 83 -8.61 -8.52 5.60
N MET A 84 -7.90 -7.82 4.72
CA MET A 84 -8.45 -6.64 4.03
C MET A 84 -9.61 -6.99 3.09
N ARG A 85 -9.49 -8.08 2.32
CA ARG A 85 -10.56 -8.58 1.43
C ARG A 85 -11.82 -8.95 2.22
N ALA A 86 -11.68 -9.58 3.40
CA ALA A 86 -12.78 -9.92 4.28
C ALA A 86 -13.53 -8.68 4.81
N GLN A 87 -12.85 -7.53 4.87
CA GLN A 87 -13.43 -6.26 5.28
C GLN A 87 -14.01 -5.44 4.12
N GLY A 88 -14.13 -6.06 2.93
CA GLY A 88 -14.72 -5.46 1.74
C GLY A 88 -13.77 -4.59 0.92
N VAL A 89 -12.48 -4.58 1.24
CA VAL A 89 -11.47 -3.86 0.44
C VAL A 89 -11.02 -4.74 -0.71
N LYS A 90 -11.23 -4.29 -1.94
CA LYS A 90 -10.68 -4.98 -3.11
C LYS A 90 -9.21 -4.61 -3.27
N VAL A 91 -8.37 -5.57 -2.91
CA VAL A 91 -6.92 -5.51 -3.06
C VAL A 91 -6.44 -6.70 -3.89
N ILE A 92 -5.58 -6.41 -4.87
CA ILE A 92 -4.95 -7.41 -5.71
C ILE A 92 -3.45 -7.43 -5.47
N PHE A 93 -2.88 -8.62 -5.62
CA PHE A 93 -1.44 -8.84 -5.65
C PHE A 93 -1.05 -9.35 -7.03
N GLY A 94 0.17 -9.06 -7.44
CA GLY A 94 0.67 -9.49 -8.73
C GLY A 94 2.10 -9.05 -8.96
N ARG A 95 2.53 -9.19 -10.22
CA ARG A 95 3.80 -8.68 -10.70
C ARG A 95 3.59 -7.81 -11.93
N TRP A 96 4.27 -6.67 -11.96
CA TRP A 96 4.18 -5.75 -13.09
C TRP A 96 5.05 -6.25 -14.24
N LEU A 97 4.48 -6.36 -15.44
CA LEU A 97 5.09 -6.86 -16.67
C LEU A 97 6.01 -5.80 -17.29
N ILE A 98 7.03 -5.43 -16.54
CA ILE A 98 8.10 -4.52 -16.92
C ILE A 98 9.45 -5.12 -16.57
N ASP A 99 10.52 -4.47 -17.02
CA ASP A 99 11.89 -4.82 -16.64
C ASP A 99 12.03 -4.83 -15.11
N GLY A 100 12.57 -5.93 -14.58
CA GLY A 100 12.69 -6.19 -13.14
C GLY A 100 11.52 -6.95 -12.51
N TYR A 101 10.39 -7.14 -13.21
CA TYR A 101 9.26 -7.98 -12.76
C TYR A 101 8.87 -7.79 -11.26
N PRO A 102 8.70 -6.52 -10.80
CA PRO A 102 8.49 -6.20 -9.40
C PRO A 102 7.14 -6.69 -8.90
N LYS A 103 7.06 -7.02 -7.60
CA LYS A 103 5.78 -7.24 -6.91
C LYS A 103 4.98 -5.95 -6.86
N VAL A 104 3.66 -6.07 -7.01
CA VAL A 104 2.71 -4.96 -6.89
C VAL A 104 1.54 -5.36 -5.98
N VAL A 105 1.12 -4.42 -5.13
CA VAL A 105 -0.15 -4.46 -4.40
C VAL A 105 -0.99 -3.28 -4.88
N LEU A 106 -2.18 -3.56 -5.41
CA LEU A 106 -3.04 -2.53 -5.97
C LEU A 106 -4.39 -2.46 -5.25
N PHE A 107 -4.77 -1.26 -4.84
CA PHE A 107 -5.97 -0.98 -4.06
C PHE A 107 -7.06 -0.33 -4.89
N ASP A 108 -8.25 -0.92 -4.90
CA ASP A 108 -9.43 -0.30 -5.51
C ASP A 108 -10.03 0.73 -4.55
N ILE A 109 -9.67 2.00 -4.80
CA ILE A 109 -10.15 3.17 -4.05
C ILE A 109 -11.68 3.21 -4.01
N GLY A 110 -12.35 2.85 -5.11
CA GLY A 110 -13.80 2.90 -5.21
C GLY A 110 -14.51 1.99 -4.20
N THR A 111 -13.90 0.85 -3.85
CA THR A 111 -14.47 -0.07 -2.85
C THR A 111 -14.45 0.46 -1.42
N SER A 112 -13.61 1.45 -1.14
CA SER A 112 -13.45 2.04 0.19
C SER A 112 -14.00 3.46 0.30
N ALA A 113 -14.63 3.96 -0.76
CA ALA A 113 -15.24 5.30 -0.77
C ALA A 113 -16.31 5.49 0.32
N TRP A 114 -16.99 4.43 0.74
CA TRP A 114 -17.96 4.47 1.84
C TRP A 114 -17.35 4.77 3.21
N ARG A 115 -16.02 4.62 3.38
CA ARG A 115 -15.29 4.98 4.60
C ARG A 115 -14.76 6.42 4.60
N LEU A 116 -14.88 7.12 3.47
CA LEU A 116 -14.27 8.44 3.26
C LEU A 116 -14.67 9.46 4.32
N ASP A 117 -15.95 9.53 4.69
CA ASP A 117 -16.42 10.51 5.68
C ASP A 117 -15.79 10.30 7.06
N ASN A 118 -15.64 9.03 7.47
CA ASN A 118 -14.97 8.68 8.72
C ASN A 118 -13.48 9.02 8.67
N TRP A 119 -12.81 8.72 7.56
CA TRP A 119 -11.39 9.02 7.38
C TRP A 119 -11.09 10.51 7.23
N LYS A 120 -11.99 11.29 6.63
CA LYS A 120 -11.90 12.75 6.62
C LYS A 120 -11.99 13.32 8.04
N LYS A 121 -12.89 12.77 8.86
CA LYS A 121 -12.98 13.15 10.26
C LYS A 121 -11.71 12.79 11.03
N GLU A 122 -11.19 11.58 10.86
CA GLU A 122 -9.95 11.14 11.51
C GLU A 122 -8.74 12.01 11.10
N LEU A 123 -8.67 12.38 9.81
CA LEU A 123 -7.67 13.32 9.30
C LEU A 123 -7.81 14.70 9.96
N TRP A 124 -9.03 15.23 10.05
CA TRP A 124 -9.28 16.50 10.73
C TRP A 124 -8.90 16.45 12.22
N ASP A 125 -9.32 15.40 12.92
CA ASP A 125 -9.05 15.23 14.36
C ASP A 125 -7.54 15.07 14.64
N SER A 126 -6.80 14.45 13.71
CA SER A 126 -5.36 14.18 13.88
C SER A 126 -4.46 15.35 13.47
N CYS A 127 -4.75 16.02 12.36
CA CYS A 127 -3.87 17.04 11.78
C CYS A 127 -4.55 18.35 11.39
N HIS A 128 -5.85 18.50 11.65
CA HIS A 128 -6.64 19.70 11.32
C HIS A 128 -6.63 20.05 9.82
N VAL A 129 -6.52 19.03 8.96
CA VAL A 129 -6.57 19.17 7.50
C VAL A 129 -8.00 18.93 7.02
N GLY A 130 -8.64 19.99 6.52
CA GLY A 130 -9.99 19.94 5.95
C GLY A 130 -9.94 19.73 4.44
N ILE A 131 -10.72 18.78 3.92
CA ILE A 131 -10.80 18.49 2.50
C ILE A 131 -12.19 18.85 1.97
N PRO A 132 -12.29 19.77 0.98
CA PRO A 132 -13.55 20.12 0.35
C PRO A 132 -14.31 18.89 -0.15
N TRP A 133 -15.63 18.89 -0.01
CA TRP A 133 -16.44 17.71 -0.36
C TRP A 133 -16.36 17.36 -1.85
N GLN A 134 -16.23 18.39 -2.71
CA GLN A 134 -16.21 18.28 -4.18
C GLN A 134 -14.81 17.95 -4.76
N ASP A 135 -13.77 17.88 -3.92
CA ASP A 135 -12.41 17.60 -4.39
C ASP A 135 -12.17 16.09 -4.49
N HIS A 136 -12.44 15.55 -5.68
CA HIS A 136 -12.28 14.12 -5.96
C HIS A 136 -10.83 13.64 -5.82
N GLU A 137 -9.86 14.44 -6.24
CA GLU A 137 -8.45 14.06 -6.20
C GLU A 137 -7.96 13.94 -4.75
N SER A 138 -8.31 14.92 -3.91
CA SER A 138 -8.02 14.85 -2.48
C SER A 138 -8.77 13.70 -1.80
N ASN A 139 -10.02 13.43 -2.19
CA ASN A 139 -10.79 12.30 -1.65
C ASN A 139 -10.11 10.96 -1.95
N ASP A 140 -9.68 10.76 -3.20
CA ASP A 140 -8.99 9.55 -3.63
C ASP A 140 -7.64 9.40 -2.93
N ALA A 141 -6.90 10.50 -2.76
CA ALA A 141 -5.64 10.52 -2.03
C ALA A 141 -5.81 10.12 -0.55
N VAL A 142 -6.87 10.58 0.11
CA VAL A 142 -7.19 10.17 1.49
C VAL A 142 -7.48 8.68 1.55
N ILE A 143 -8.41 8.19 0.73
CA ILE A 143 -8.79 6.78 0.71
C ILE A 143 -7.56 5.91 0.48
N PHE A 144 -6.76 6.25 -0.53
CA PHE A 144 -5.52 5.52 -0.81
C PHE A 144 -4.55 5.58 0.36
N GLY A 145 -4.33 6.75 0.96
CA GLY A 145 -3.45 6.92 2.12
C GLY A 145 -3.86 6.05 3.30
N PHE A 146 -5.15 6.02 3.64
CA PHE A 146 -5.69 5.20 4.72
C PHE A 146 -5.63 3.70 4.41
N LEU A 147 -5.87 3.30 3.16
CA LEU A 147 -5.72 1.90 2.73
C LEU A 147 -4.28 1.42 2.85
N VAL A 148 -3.32 2.27 2.47
CA VAL A 148 -1.90 1.98 2.62
C VAL A 148 -1.53 1.90 4.10
N ALA A 149 -1.97 2.84 4.93
CA ALA A 149 -1.71 2.82 6.37
C ALA A 149 -2.26 1.55 7.03
N TRP A 150 -3.49 1.17 6.68
CA TRP A 150 -4.11 -0.07 7.15
C TRP A 150 -3.33 -1.31 6.69
N PHE A 151 -2.98 -1.38 5.41
CA PHE A 151 -2.17 -2.47 4.89
C PHE A 151 -0.85 -2.62 5.66
N LEU A 152 -0.14 -1.53 5.91
CA LEU A 152 1.11 -1.55 6.68
C LEU A 152 0.88 -2.07 8.11
N GLN A 153 -0.19 -1.63 8.77
CA GLN A 153 -0.54 -2.08 10.12
C GLN A 153 -0.78 -3.59 10.17
N GLU A 154 -1.54 -4.14 9.21
CA GLU A 154 -1.82 -5.57 9.12
C GLU A 154 -0.55 -6.39 8.84
N VAL A 155 0.32 -5.90 7.95
CA VAL A 155 1.59 -6.56 7.64
C VAL A 155 2.48 -6.61 8.90
N ILE A 156 2.62 -5.50 9.61
CA ILE A 156 3.43 -5.42 10.85
C ILE A 156 2.86 -6.34 11.93
N PHE A 157 1.53 -6.36 12.10
CA PHE A 157 0.87 -7.23 13.06
C PHE A 157 1.18 -8.71 12.79
N CYS A 158 1.22 -9.12 11.52
CA CYS A 158 1.57 -10.49 11.17
C CYS A 158 3.06 -10.82 11.38
N PHE A 159 3.97 -9.84 11.24
CA PHE A 159 5.39 -10.04 11.56
C PHE A 159 5.67 -10.11 13.06
N SER A 160 4.84 -9.48 13.90
CA SER A 160 4.96 -9.51 15.35
C SER A 160 3.68 -10.07 15.99
N PRO A 161 3.42 -11.40 15.88
CA PRO A 161 2.32 -12.00 16.62
C PRO A 161 2.50 -11.74 18.13
N PRO A 162 1.41 -11.57 18.90
CA PRO A 162 1.52 -11.37 20.34
C PRO A 162 2.35 -12.49 20.98
N VAL A 163 3.35 -12.10 21.76
CA VAL A 163 4.34 -13.01 22.40
C VAL A 163 3.68 -13.96 23.43
N PHE A 164 2.43 -13.71 23.81
CA PHE A 164 1.68 -14.60 24.67
C PHE A 164 0.67 -15.42 23.86
N PRO A 165 0.85 -16.76 23.71
CA PRO A 165 -0.29 -17.61 23.44
C PRO A 165 -1.30 -17.42 24.59
N PRO A 166 -2.61 -17.57 24.35
CA PRO A 166 -3.57 -17.58 25.45
C PRO A 166 -3.08 -18.61 26.46
N SER A 167 -2.79 -18.14 27.66
CA SER A 167 -2.40 -18.96 28.78
C SER A 167 -3.37 -20.12 28.86
N SER A 168 -2.90 -21.33 28.56
CA SER A 168 -3.52 -22.59 28.93
C SER A 168 -3.45 -22.74 30.44
N LEU A 169 -4.13 -21.84 31.15
CA LEU A 169 -4.36 -21.86 32.58
C LEU A 169 -5.88 -21.95 32.77
N GLY A 170 -6.37 -23.13 32.42
CA GLY A 170 -7.75 -23.56 32.60
C GLY A 170 -7.88 -25.06 32.35
N ALA A 171 -6.84 -25.83 32.69
CA ALA A 171 -6.85 -27.29 32.70
C ALA A 171 -6.32 -27.77 34.06
N VAL A 172 -7.10 -27.46 35.11
CA VAL A 172 -7.18 -28.26 36.34
C VAL A 172 -8.64 -28.34 36.72
#